data_AF-A0A840L6I0-F1
#
_entry.id   AF-A0A840L6I0-F1
#
_cell.length_a   1.000
_cell.length_b   1.000
_cell.length_c   1.000
_cell.angle_alpha   90.00
_cell.angle_beta   90.00
_cell.angle_gamma   90.00
#
_symmetry.space_group_name_H-M   'P 1'
#
loop_
_entity.id
_entity.type
_entity.pdbx_description
1 polymer ?
#
loop_
_entity_poly.entity_id
_entity_poly.type
_entity_poly.pdbx_seq_one_letter_code
_entity_poly.pdbx_strand_id
1 'polypeptide(L)'
;MAASLENSMDLQLNNPKPREARDPRETSQFELRFQSLFHTGKALAFPCNARGDVQLDALSAKALENYLFARAVVGREYAAPLVQVCEA
;
A
#
# COMPACT_ATOMS: atom_id res chain seq x y z
N MET A 1 16.07 -47.17 -26.51
CA MET A 1 15.05 -47.18 -25.45
C MET A 1 15.67 -46.52 -24.22
N ALA A 2 14.88 -45.69 -23.51
CA ALA A 2 15.23 -44.72 -22.46
C ALA A 2 15.93 -43.46 -23.03
N ALA A 3 15.29 -42.28 -23.21
CA ALA A 3 14.37 -41.48 -22.39
C ALA A 3 15.03 -40.89 -21.12
N SER A 4 15.21 -39.56 -21.12
CA SER A 4 15.18 -38.58 -20.00
C SER A 4 16.31 -37.56 -20.17
N LEU A 5 16.06 -36.34 -20.67
CA LEU A 5 15.45 -35.19 -19.96
C LEU A 5 16.40 -34.61 -18.90
N GLU A 6 17.30 -33.73 -19.32
CA GLU A 6 17.88 -32.70 -18.44
C GLU A 6 17.44 -31.33 -18.96
N ASN A 7 16.19 -31.02 -18.63
CA ASN A 7 15.62 -29.68 -18.72
C ASN A 7 16.30 -28.81 -17.65
N SER A 8 17.51 -28.32 -17.98
CA SER A 8 18.30 -27.46 -17.09
C SER A 8 17.66 -26.07 -17.02
N MET A 9 16.88 -25.92 -15.96
CA MET A 9 16.76 -24.75 -15.09
C MET A 9 16.85 -23.37 -15.77
N ASP A 10 15.66 -22.84 -16.08
CA ASP A 10 15.38 -21.41 -15.98
C ASP A 10 15.63 -20.97 -14.53
N LEU A 11 16.70 -20.22 -14.32
CA LEU A 11 16.98 -19.51 -13.07
C LEU A 11 17.20 -18.04 -13.40
N GLN A 12 16.23 -17.42 -14.07
CA GLN A 12 16.16 -15.97 -14.15
C GLN A 12 15.19 -15.44 -13.06
N LEU A 13 15.69 -15.49 -11.82
CA LEU A 13 15.51 -14.44 -10.81
C LEU A 13 14.09 -13.86 -10.67
N ASN A 14 13.11 -14.68 -10.27
CA ASN A 14 11.99 -14.18 -9.49
C ASN A 14 12.50 -13.85 -8.09
N ASN A 15 13.10 -12.68 -7.94
CA ASN A 15 13.32 -12.08 -6.64
C ASN A 15 12.06 -11.27 -6.33
N PRO A 16 11.01 -11.83 -5.70
CA PRO A 16 10.00 -10.98 -5.11
C PRO A 16 10.77 -10.07 -4.17
N LYS A 17 10.76 -8.75 -4.42
CA LYS A 17 11.30 -7.78 -3.48
C LYS A 17 10.79 -8.21 -2.10
N PRO A 18 11.65 -8.40 -1.08
CA PRO A 18 11.17 -8.63 0.26
C PRO A 18 10.21 -7.47 0.53
N ARG A 19 8.91 -7.78 0.60
CA ARG A 19 7.89 -6.84 1.05
C ARG A 19 8.25 -6.61 2.50
N GLU A 20 9.12 -5.63 2.69
CA GLU A 20 9.35 -4.84 3.87
C GLU A 20 8.75 -5.51 5.10
N ALA A 21 9.58 -6.30 5.78
CA ALA A 21 9.31 -6.71 7.15
C ALA A 21 9.04 -5.43 7.96
N ARG A 22 7.77 -5.08 8.14
CA ARG A 22 7.34 -4.06 9.09
C ARG A 22 6.59 -4.78 10.20
N ASP A 23 7.33 -5.14 11.23
CA ASP A 23 6.78 -5.18 12.58
C ASP A 23 7.42 -4.05 13.38
N PRO A 24 6.69 -2.93 13.55
CA PRO A 24 6.75 -2.15 14.76
C PRO A 24 5.32 -2.11 15.30
N ARG A 25 4.97 -3.08 16.15
CA ARG A 25 3.64 -3.40 16.66
C ARG A 25 2.77 -2.25 17.24
N GLU A 26 3.14 -0.97 17.18
CA GLU A 26 2.46 0.08 17.95
C GLU A 26 2.29 1.49 17.31
N THR A 27 2.41 1.68 15.98
CA THR A 27 2.30 3.08 15.44
C THR A 27 1.36 3.34 14.29
N SER A 28 0.32 2.54 14.06
CA SER A 28 -0.86 3.02 13.31
C SER A 28 -2.09 2.24 13.71
N GLN A 29 -2.63 2.52 14.90
CA GLN A 29 -4.01 2.16 15.23
C GLN A 29 -5.01 2.87 14.31
N PHE A 30 -4.56 3.90 13.58
CA PHE A 30 -5.37 4.69 12.68
C PHE A 30 -4.78 4.74 11.29
N GLU A 31 -5.66 4.73 10.30
CA GLU A 31 -5.31 4.95 8.91
C GLU A 31 -6.17 6.06 8.30
N LEU A 32 -5.56 6.85 7.44
CA LEU A 32 -6.22 7.87 6.66
C LEU A 32 -6.62 7.24 5.33
N ARG A 33 -7.94 7.07 5.14
CA ARG A 33 -8.50 6.39 3.97
C ARG A 33 -9.13 7.36 2.99
N PHE A 34 -8.69 7.26 1.74
CA PHE A 34 -9.24 7.92 0.57
C PHE A 34 -10.12 6.92 -0.18
N GLN A 35 -11.43 6.99 0.00
CA GLN A 35 -12.38 6.12 -0.67
C GLN A 35 -12.63 6.62 -2.10
N SER A 36 -12.58 5.74 -3.11
CA SER A 36 -12.90 6.15 -4.49
C SER A 36 -14.39 6.46 -4.62
N LEU A 37 -14.72 7.57 -5.28
CA LEU A 37 -16.10 7.99 -5.53
C LEU A 37 -16.77 7.16 -6.64
N PHE A 38 -15.97 6.65 -7.58
CA PHE A 38 -16.47 5.95 -8.77
C PHE A 38 -16.43 4.43 -8.65
N HIS A 39 -15.51 3.90 -7.84
CA HIS A 39 -15.30 2.46 -7.71
C HIS A 39 -15.44 2.02 -6.25
N THR A 40 -16.64 1.54 -5.91
CA THR A 40 -16.92 0.93 -4.61
C THR A 40 -15.93 -0.20 -4.35
N GLY A 41 -15.10 -0.05 -3.32
CA GLY A 41 -14.08 -1.03 -2.94
C GLY A 41 -12.63 -0.66 -3.28
N LYS A 42 -12.40 0.35 -4.14
CA LYS A 42 -11.05 0.92 -4.31
C LYS A 42 -10.83 2.05 -3.31
N ALA A 43 -9.78 1.94 -2.51
CA ALA A 43 -9.37 3.00 -1.60
C ALA A 43 -7.85 2.99 -1.45
N LEU A 44 -7.29 4.15 -1.13
CA LEU A 44 -5.92 4.28 -0.67
C LEU A 44 -5.94 4.53 0.82
N ALA A 45 -5.22 3.71 1.58
CA ALA A 45 -5.08 3.85 3.03
C ALA A 45 -3.63 4.16 3.35
N PHE A 46 -3.41 5.10 4.26
CA PHE A 46 -2.09 5.53 4.70
C PHE A 46 -2.02 5.51 6.24
N PRO A 47 -0.89 5.08 6.82
CA PRO A 47 -0.69 5.13 8.27
C PRO A 47 -0.80 6.57 8.78
N CYS A 48 -1.60 6.79 9.82
CA CYS A 48 -1.78 8.12 10.41
C CYS A 48 -1.93 8.05 11.93
N ASN A 49 -1.87 9.20 12.58
CA ASN A 49 -2.20 9.32 14.00
C ASN A 49 -3.72 9.51 14.22
N ALA A 50 -4.17 9.53 15.48
CA ALA A 50 -5.58 9.75 15.82
C ALA A 50 -6.16 11.10 15.34
N ARG A 51 -5.30 12.08 15.02
CA ARG A 51 -5.69 13.39 14.47
C ARG A 51 -5.81 13.38 12.94
N GLY A 52 -5.37 12.31 12.28
CA GLY A 52 -5.31 12.19 10.83
C GLY A 52 -4.05 12.76 10.20
N ASP A 53 -3.01 13.09 10.98
CA ASP A 53 -1.72 13.48 10.41
C ASP A 53 -0.98 12.24 9.91
N VAL A 54 -0.68 12.23 8.61
CA VAL A 54 0.13 11.20 7.97
C VAL A 54 1.60 11.60 8.06
N GLN A 55 2.43 10.69 8.58
CA GLN A 55 3.86 10.93 8.70
C GLN A 55 4.55 10.68 7.36
N LEU A 56 4.68 11.73 6.55
CA LEU A 56 5.20 11.65 5.17
C LEU A 56 6.62 11.09 5.08
N ASP A 57 7.44 11.36 6.08
CA ASP A 57 8.82 10.86 6.17
C ASP A 57 8.88 9.33 6.37
N ALA A 58 7.85 8.75 6.98
CA ALA A 58 7.73 7.31 7.19
C ALA A 58 7.12 6.56 5.99
N LEU A 59 6.75 7.28 4.91
CA LEU A 59 6.21 6.72 3.68
C LEU A 59 7.33 6.41 2.68
N SER A 60 7.17 5.33 1.92
CA SER A 60 8.01 5.09 0.75
C SER A 60 7.70 6.11 -0.36
N ALA A 61 8.65 6.33 -1.27
CA ALA A 61 8.47 7.28 -2.38
C ALA A 61 7.17 7.04 -3.18
N LYS A 62 6.80 5.76 -3.39
CA LYS A 62 5.56 5.41 -4.10
C LYS A 62 4.31 5.70 -3.26
N ALA A 63 4.35 5.44 -1.95
CA ALA A 63 3.25 5.78 -1.05
C ALA A 63 3.07 7.29 -0.94
N LEU A 64 4.16 8.06 -0.88
CA LEU A 64 4.13 9.51 -0.88
C LEU A 64 3.50 10.07 -2.17
N GLU A 65 3.91 9.56 -3.33
CA GLU A 65 3.31 9.95 -4.62
C GLU A 65 1.80 9.67 -4.64
N ASN A 66 1.39 8.47 -4.23
CA ASN A 66 -0.03 8.11 -4.17
C ASN A 66 -0.80 8.99 -3.18
N TYR A 67 -0.21 9.36 -2.05
CA TYR A 67 -0.81 10.25 -1.05
C TYR A 67 -1.02 11.66 -1.61
N LEU A 68 0.01 12.23 -2.26
CA LEU A 68 -0.07 13.55 -2.88
C LEU A 68 -1.09 13.56 -4.03
N PHE A 69 -1.10 12.51 -4.85
CA PHE A 69 -2.10 12.32 -5.90
C PHE A 69 -3.52 12.27 -5.32
N ALA A 70 -3.76 11.40 -4.34
CA ALA A 70 -5.06 11.23 -3.70
C ALA A 70 -5.57 12.56 -3.12
N ARG A 71 -4.68 13.32 -2.45
CA ARG A 71 -5.00 14.65 -1.91
C ARG A 71 -5.35 15.67 -2.99
N ALA A 72 -4.68 15.63 -4.14
CA ALA A 72 -4.93 16.57 -5.23
C ALA A 72 -6.29 16.34 -5.91
N VAL A 73 -6.79 15.10 -5.91
CA VAL A 73 -8.04 14.71 -6.58
C VAL A 73 -9.21 14.44 -5.61
N VAL A 74 -9.10 14.90 -4.35
CA VAL A 74 -10.22 14.87 -3.40
C VAL A 74 -11.40 15.68 -3.95
N GLY A 75 -12.60 15.12 -3.85
CA GLY A 75 -13.84 15.68 -4.41
C GLY A 75 -13.99 15.47 -5.92
N ARG A 76 -12.97 14.90 -6.60
CA ARG A 76 -13.03 14.52 -8.01
C ARG A 76 -13.01 13.01 -8.19
N GLU A 77 -11.96 12.32 -7.70
CA GLU A 77 -11.82 10.86 -7.80
C GLU A 77 -11.90 10.14 -6.45
N TYR A 78 -11.45 10.81 -5.39
CA TYR A 78 -11.52 10.31 -4.02
C TYR A 78 -12.43 11.18 -3.16
N ALA A 79 -13.10 10.58 -2.19
CA ALA A 79 -13.84 11.28 -1.16
C ALA A 79 -12.89 12.06 -0.22
N ALA A 80 -13.46 12.92 0.62
CA ALA A 80 -12.70 13.51 1.71
C ALA A 80 -12.06 12.39 2.56
N PRO A 81 -10.77 12.52 2.93
CA PRO A 81 -10.08 11.47 3.67
C PRO A 81 -10.71 11.28 5.05
N LEU A 82 -10.89 10.03 5.45
CA LEU A 82 -11.45 9.67 6.74
C LEU A 82 -10.41 8.95 7.57
N VAL A 83 -10.26 9.38 8.83
CA VAL A 83 -9.47 8.66 9.83
C VAL A 83 -10.33 7.52 10.34
N GLN A 84 -9.85 6.30 10.20
CA GLN A 84 -10.49 5.11 10.73
C GLN A 84 -9.49 4.30 11.53
N VAL A 85 -9.99 3.42 12.39
CA VAL A 85 -9.14 2.44 13.05
C VAL A 85 -8.65 1.42 12.04
N CYS A 86 -7.39 1.02 12.15
CA CYS A 86 -6.85 -0.14 11.43
C CYS A 86 -7.46 -1.38 12.09
N GLU A 87 -8.61 -1.86 11.62
CA GLU A 87 -9.09 -3.18 12.01
C GLU A 87 -8.13 -4.22 11.41
N ALA A 88 -7.44 -4.95 12.31
CA ALA A 88 -6.41 -5.94 12.00
C ALA A 88 -6.99 -7.25 11.44
#